data_AF-A0A6L8FN60-F1
#
_entry.id   AF-A0A6L8FN60-F1
#
_cell.length_a   1.000
_cell.length_b   1.000
_cell.length_c   1.000
_cell.angle_alpha   90.00
_cell.angle_beta   90.00
_cell.angle_gamma   90.00
#
_symmetry.space_group_name_H-M   'P 1'
#
loop_
_entity.id
_entity.type
_entity.pdbx_description
1 polymer ?
#
loop_
_entity_poly.entity_id
_entity_poly.type
_entity_poly.pdbx_seq_one_letter_code
_entity_poly.pdbx_strand_id
1 'polypeptide(L)'
;MSGMRRNGRRGRDRGGCRIDPQSGYAFIKAHKAEFPLAAMCRALGLSTSGYYDWLNRPPSDHSRRDAELRDRIRTIWSDSHGAYGRPRIHAALREEGIRVSPKRVARLMRSMGIRGGGPWPPR
;
A
#
# COMPACT_ATOMS: atom_id res chain seq x y z
N MET A 1 31.12 1.81 -18.82
CA MET A 1 30.99 0.43 -19.34
C MET A 1 29.59 -0.06 -18.97
N SER A 2 28.83 -0.49 -19.98
CA SER A 2 27.47 -1.08 -20.05
C SER A 2 26.56 -0.92 -18.83
N GLY A 3 25.43 -0.22 -18.87
CA GLY A 3 24.41 -0.33 -19.92
C GLY A 3 23.53 -1.56 -19.64
N MET A 4 22.35 -1.37 -19.05
CA MET A 4 21.08 -1.91 -19.53
C MET A 4 19.93 -1.55 -18.57
N ARG A 5 19.14 -0.56 -18.97
CA ARG A 5 17.73 -0.49 -18.61
C ARG A 5 17.05 -1.76 -19.10
N ARG A 6 16.38 -2.52 -18.24
CA ARG A 6 15.28 -3.40 -18.67
C ARG A 6 14.12 -3.31 -17.68
N ASN A 7 13.35 -2.24 -17.84
CA ASN A 7 11.95 -2.22 -17.46
C ASN A 7 11.21 -3.20 -18.39
N GLY A 8 11.06 -4.45 -17.94
CA GLY A 8 10.32 -5.49 -18.64
C GLY A 8 8.81 -5.23 -18.60
N ARG A 9 8.35 -4.26 -19.39
CA ARG A 9 6.96 -4.27 -19.89
C ARG A 9 6.88 -5.29 -21.03
N ARG A 10 6.35 -6.49 -20.76
CA ARG A 10 5.79 -7.48 -21.71
C ARG A 10 4.88 -8.40 -20.88
N GLY A 11 3.67 -8.79 -21.26
CA GLY A 11 2.92 -8.54 -22.48
C GLY A 11 1.42 -8.56 -22.18
N ARG A 12 0.68 -8.02 -23.14
CA ARG A 12 -0.77 -8.08 -23.24
C ARG A 12 -1.06 -9.38 -24.00
N ASP A 13 -1.42 -10.47 -23.33
CA ASP A 13 -1.95 -11.69 -23.96
C ASP A 13 -3.36 -12.00 -23.42
N ARG A 14 -4.24 -12.33 -24.37
CA ARG A 14 -5.66 -12.63 -24.17
C ARG A 14 -5.77 -14.14 -23.97
N GLY A 15 -6.53 -14.57 -22.95
CA GLY A 15 -7.04 -15.94 -22.83
C GLY A 15 -6.18 -16.87 -21.95
N GLY A 16 -6.49 -16.91 -20.66
CA GLY A 16 -5.98 -17.91 -19.72
C GLY A 16 -6.15 -17.45 -18.27
N CYS A 17 -6.65 -18.32 -17.39
CA CYS A 17 -6.64 -18.07 -15.94
C CYS A 17 -5.20 -18.18 -15.42
N ARG A 18 -4.36 -17.20 -15.76
CA ARG A 18 -2.98 -17.12 -15.26
C ARG A 18 -3.04 -16.42 -13.91
N ILE A 19 -2.55 -17.08 -12.87
CA ILE A 19 -2.46 -16.45 -11.55
C ILE A 19 -1.71 -15.12 -11.67
N ASP A 20 -2.30 -14.05 -11.15
CA ASP A 20 -1.66 -12.75 -11.11
C ASP A 20 -0.33 -12.89 -10.33
N PRO A 21 0.82 -12.49 -10.90
CA PRO A 21 2.10 -12.68 -10.24
C PRO A 21 2.18 -12.05 -8.85
N GLN A 22 1.52 -10.91 -8.61
CA GLN A 22 1.53 -10.29 -7.28
C GLN A 22 0.80 -11.17 -6.26
N SER A 23 -0.37 -11.69 -6.64
CA SER A 23 -1.20 -12.57 -5.82
C SER A 23 -0.49 -13.89 -5.53
N GLY A 24 0.17 -14.47 -6.53
CA GLY A 24 0.96 -15.69 -6.37
C GLY A 24 2.20 -15.50 -5.49
N TYR A 25 2.95 -14.40 -5.63
CA TYR A 25 4.06 -14.10 -4.72
C TYR A 25 3.60 -13.80 -3.30
N ALA A 26 2.43 -13.17 -3.12
CA ALA A 26 1.83 -12.97 -1.80
C ALA A 26 1.47 -14.30 -1.11
N PHE A 27 0.91 -15.26 -1.86
CA PHE A 27 0.64 -16.61 -1.38
C PHE A 27 1.93 -17.32 -0.95
N ILE A 28 2.96 -17.29 -1.80
CA ILE A 28 4.28 -17.85 -1.49
C ILE A 28 4.85 -17.23 -0.22
N LYS A 29 4.75 -15.92 -0.04
CA LYS A 29 5.25 -15.22 1.15
C LYS A 29 4.52 -15.66 2.43
N ALA A 30 3.21 -15.92 2.35
CA ALA A 30 2.41 -16.39 3.48
C ALA A 30 2.80 -17.82 3.91
N HIS A 31 3.10 -18.70 2.94
CA HIS A 31 3.38 -20.12 3.17
C HIS A 31 4.87 -20.50 3.10
N LYS A 32 5.78 -19.53 3.06
CA LYS A 32 7.24 -19.76 2.95
C LYS A 32 7.84 -20.55 4.12
N ALA A 33 7.14 -20.60 5.26
CA ALA A 33 7.58 -21.34 6.45
C ALA A 33 7.18 -22.82 6.39
N GLU A 34 6.18 -23.15 5.58
CA GLU A 34 5.60 -24.49 5.48
C GLU A 34 6.11 -25.25 4.25
N PHE A 35 6.42 -24.53 3.16
CA PHE A 35 6.83 -25.14 1.89
C PHE A 35 8.11 -24.53 1.30
N PRO A 36 8.91 -25.32 0.56
CA PRO A 36 10.05 -24.79 -0.19
C PRO A 36 9.61 -23.80 -1.29
N LEU A 37 10.26 -22.63 -1.35
CA LEU A 37 10.01 -21.59 -2.35
C LEU A 37 10.01 -22.13 -3.80
N ALA A 38 10.99 -22.97 -4.14
CA ALA A 38 11.11 -23.55 -5.48
C ALA A 38 9.96 -24.51 -5.84
N ALA A 39 9.32 -25.15 -4.85
CA ALA A 39 8.15 -26.00 -5.09
C ALA A 39 6.92 -25.14 -5.40
N MET A 40 6.68 -24.10 -4.59
CA MET A 40 5.54 -23.21 -4.80
C MET A 40 5.66 -22.38 -6.09
N CYS A 41 6.85 -21.86 -6.42
CA CYS A 41 7.09 -21.17 -7.69
C CYS A 41 6.80 -22.06 -8.89
N ARG A 42 7.22 -23.33 -8.86
CA ARG A 42 6.92 -24.30 -9.94
C ARG A 42 5.43 -24.59 -10.04
N ALA A 43 4.76 -24.81 -8.92
CA ALA A 43 3.31 -25.09 -8.89
C ALA A 43 2.47 -23.92 -9.43
N LEU A 44 2.91 -22.68 -9.19
CA LEU A 44 2.21 -21.47 -9.62
C LEU A 44 2.69 -20.92 -10.98
N GLY A 45 3.68 -21.53 -11.63
CA GLY A 45 4.26 -21.04 -12.88
C GLY A 45 4.96 -19.68 -12.73
N LEU A 46 5.56 -19.41 -11.57
CA LEU A 46 6.25 -18.17 -11.23
C LEU A 46 7.77 -18.38 -11.13
N SER A 47 8.55 -17.31 -11.29
CA SER A 47 10.00 -17.37 -11.14
C SER A 47 10.44 -17.03 -9.72
N THR A 48 11.45 -17.73 -9.22
CA THR A 48 12.09 -17.41 -7.92
C THR A 48 12.77 -16.04 -7.96
N SER A 49 13.40 -15.67 -9.07
CA SER A 49 13.94 -14.33 -9.29
C SER A 49 12.86 -13.25 -9.19
N GLY A 50 11.69 -13.49 -9.78
CA GLY A 50 10.54 -12.59 -9.70
C GLY A 50 9.96 -12.47 -8.29
N TYR A 51 10.03 -13.53 -7.48
CA TYR A 51 9.68 -13.47 -6.06
C TYR A 51 10.62 -12.55 -5.28
N TYR A 52 11.94 -12.66 -5.48
CA TYR A 52 12.90 -11.78 -4.81
C TYR A 52 12.82 -10.35 -5.33
N ASP A 53 12.59 -10.14 -6.63
CA ASP A 53 12.36 -8.80 -7.19
C ASP A 53 11.09 -8.17 -6.63
N TRP A 54 10.02 -8.95 -6.45
CA TRP A 54 8.78 -8.51 -5.81
C TRP A 54 8.99 -8.21 -4.32
N LEU A 55 9.76 -9.05 -3.62
CA LEU A 55 10.07 -8.90 -2.19
C LEU A 55 10.94 -7.66 -1.93
N ASN A 56 11.92 -7.42 -2.81
CA ASN A 56 12.87 -6.31 -2.72
C ASN A 56 12.37 -5.04 -3.41
N ARG A 57 11.18 -5.04 -4.00
CA ARG A 57 10.65 -3.88 -4.70
C ARG A 57 10.50 -2.75 -3.68
N PRO A 58 11.29 -1.65 -3.81
CA PRO A 58 11.22 -0.58 -2.84
C PRO A 58 9.80 0.01 -2.88
N PRO A 59 9.23 0.36 -1.72
CA PRO A 59 7.97 1.08 -1.69
C PRO A 59 8.15 2.35 -2.52
N SER A 60 7.25 2.59 -3.47
CA SER A 60 7.31 3.80 -4.29
C SER A 60 7.31 5.04 -3.38
N ASP A 61 7.90 6.14 -3.83
CA ASP A 61 7.88 7.40 -3.06
C ASP A 61 6.47 7.83 -2.68
N HIS A 62 5.46 7.43 -3.46
CA HIS A 62 4.07 7.64 -3.12
C HIS A 62 3.61 6.75 -1.95
N SER A 63 4.01 5.47 -1.94
CA SER A 63 3.69 4.54 -0.84
C SER A 63 4.38 4.95 0.46
N ARG A 64 5.62 5.44 0.40
CA ARG A 64 6.35 5.97 1.56
C ARG A 64 5.64 7.19 2.15
N ARG A 65 5.31 8.18 1.30
CA ARG A 65 4.54 9.37 1.72
C ARG A 65 3.15 9.02 2.25
N ASP A 66 2.48 8.02 1.67
CA ASP A 66 1.21 7.53 2.20
C ASP A 66 1.38 6.84 3.57
N ALA A 67 2.48 6.13 3.82
CA ALA A 67 2.78 5.53 5.12
C ALA A 67 3.06 6.60 6.19
N GLU A 68 3.95 7.55 5.90
CA GLU A 68 4.22 8.71 6.79
C GLU A 68 2.93 9.48 7.12
N LEU A 69 2.08 9.70 6.11
CA LEU A 69 0.81 10.38 6.30
C LEU A 69 -0.20 9.55 7.10
N ARG A 70 -0.20 8.23 6.96
CA ARG A 70 -1.05 7.33 7.77
C ARG A 70 -0.67 7.43 9.24
N ASP A 71 0.63 7.38 9.53
CA ASP A 71 1.13 7.48 10.90
C ASP A 71 0.73 8.81 11.53
N ARG A 72 0.89 9.93 10.79
CA ARG A 72 0.47 11.24 11.30
C ARG A 72 -1.03 11.35 11.52
N ILE A 73 -1.83 10.86 10.57
CA ILE A 73 -3.30 10.80 10.72
C ILE A 73 -3.68 9.99 11.97
N ARG A 74 -2.99 8.87 12.23
CA ARG A 74 -3.24 8.01 13.39
C ARG A 74 -2.88 8.72 14.70
N THR A 75 -1.76 9.45 14.75
CA THR A 75 -1.39 10.27 15.90
C THR A 75 -2.47 11.29 16.22
N ILE A 76 -2.86 12.14 15.25
CA ILE A 76 -3.91 13.16 15.44
C ILE A 76 -5.25 12.54 15.87
N TRP A 77 -5.61 11.40 15.27
CA TRP A 77 -6.84 10.69 15.62
C TRP A 77 -6.79 10.11 17.04
N SER A 78 -5.64 9.57 17.46
CA SER A 78 -5.42 9.04 18.80
C SER A 78 -5.41 10.15 19.85
N ASP A 79 -4.74 11.27 19.58
CA ASP A 79 -4.65 12.44 20.47
C ASP A 79 -6.03 13.08 20.70
N SER A 80 -6.93 12.95 19.73
CA SER A 80 -8.32 13.38 19.84
C SER A 80 -9.28 12.32 20.37
N HIS A 81 -8.76 11.19 20.89
CA HIS A 81 -9.55 10.05 21.38
C HIS A 81 -10.59 9.54 20.37
N GLY A 82 -10.28 9.63 19.07
CA GLY A 82 -11.17 9.23 17.99
C GLY A 82 -12.34 10.16 17.69
N ALA A 83 -12.39 11.34 18.33
CA ALA A 83 -13.43 12.33 18.05
C ALA A 83 -13.28 12.94 16.64
N TYR A 84 -12.05 13.09 16.15
CA TYR A 84 -11.79 13.83 14.91
C TYR A 84 -12.12 13.02 13.67
N GLY A 85 -13.06 13.54 12.88
CA GLY A 85 -13.33 13.05 11.52
C GLY A 85 -12.40 13.66 10.47
N ARG A 86 -12.61 13.26 9.20
CA ARG A 86 -11.87 13.78 8.03
C ARG A 86 -11.63 15.30 8.05
N PRO A 87 -12.62 16.17 8.35
CA PRO A 87 -12.43 17.61 8.28
C PRO A 87 -11.43 18.12 9.31
N ARG A 88 -11.53 17.65 10.56
CA ARG A 88 -10.65 18.05 11.67
C ARG A 88 -9.24 17.51 11.49
N ILE A 89 -9.10 16.27 11.04
CA ILE A 89 -7.79 15.70 10.70
C ILE A 89 -7.14 16.49 9.54
N HIS A 90 -7.92 16.85 8.51
CA HIS A 90 -7.41 17.66 7.40
C HIS A 90 -6.97 19.06 7.84
N ALA A 91 -7.73 19.70 8.74
CA ALA A 91 -7.36 20.98 9.33
C ALA A 91 -6.06 20.87 10.17
N ALA A 92 -5.97 19.90 11.06
CA ALA A 92 -4.78 19.67 11.89
C ALA A 92 -3.53 19.38 11.04
N LEU A 93 -3.64 18.53 10.00
CA LEU A 93 -2.54 18.32 9.06
C LEU A 93 -2.10 19.60 8.36
N ARG A 94 -3.04 20.49 8.03
CA ARG A 94 -2.74 21.78 7.40
C ARG A 94 -2.07 22.76 8.37
N GLU A 95 -2.45 22.74 9.64
CA GLU A 95 -1.79 23.52 10.72
C GLU A 95 -0.35 23.07 10.94
N GLU A 96 -0.07 21.77 10.81
CA GLU A 96 1.28 21.20 10.83
C GLU A 96 2.08 21.44 9.54
N GLY A 97 1.53 22.20 8.58
CA GLY A 97 2.18 22.51 7.30
C GLY A 97 2.06 21.40 6.24
N ILE A 98 1.37 20.29 6.53
CA ILE A 98 1.20 19.16 5.61
C ILE A 98 0.01 19.43 4.66
N ARG A 99 0.33 19.90 3.45
CA ARG A 99 -0.68 20.17 2.41
C ARG A 99 -1.08 18.89 1.68
N VAL A 100 -2.23 18.32 2.04
CA VAL A 100 -2.84 17.19 1.34
C VAL A 100 -4.29 17.44 0.95
N SER A 101 -4.77 16.74 -0.07
CA SER A 101 -6.17 16.84 -0.47
C SER A 101 -7.09 16.13 0.54
N PRO A 102 -8.29 16.68 0.82
CA PRO A 102 -9.26 16.02 1.71
C PRO A 102 -9.65 14.60 1.24
N LYS A 103 -9.64 14.37 -0.09
CA LYS A 103 -9.89 13.05 -0.69
C LYS A 103 -8.80 12.03 -0.32
N ARG A 104 -7.53 12.46 -0.28
CA ARG A 104 -6.41 11.60 0.13
C ARG A 104 -6.53 11.22 1.60
N VAL A 105 -6.83 12.18 2.48
CA VAL A 105 -7.10 11.92 3.90
C VAL A 105 -8.24 10.91 4.06
N ALA A 106 -9.36 11.11 3.37
CA ALA A 106 -10.50 10.19 3.42
C ALA A 106 -10.17 8.76 2.94
N ARG A 107 -9.32 8.63 1.91
CA ARG A 107 -8.85 7.33 1.42
C ARG A 107 -7.99 6.63 2.48
N LEU A 108 -7.06 7.35 3.11
CA LEU A 108 -6.17 6.78 4.11
C LEU A 108 -6.91 6.41 5.39
N MET A 109 -7.82 7.26 5.87
CA MET A 109 -8.69 6.95 7.01
C MET A 109 -9.49 5.66 6.78
N ARG A 110 -10.10 5.52 5.59
CA ARG A 110 -10.83 4.29 5.23
C ARG A 110 -9.91 3.05 5.21
N SER A 111 -8.71 3.18 4.67
CA SER A 111 -7.76 2.05 4.65
C SER A 111 -7.28 1.61 6.03
N MET A 112 -7.37 2.48 7.03
CA MET A 112 -7.00 2.19 8.43
C MET A 112 -8.22 1.83 9.30
N GLY A 113 -9.44 1.85 8.75
CA GLY A 113 -10.66 1.59 9.51
C GLY A 113 -11.07 2.69 10.50
N ILE A 114 -10.39 3.85 10.49
CA ILE A 114 -10.67 4.94 11.43
C ILE A 114 -11.83 5.81 10.94
N ARG A 115 -12.69 6.19 11.88
CA ARG A 115 -13.82 7.10 11.68
C ARG A 115 -13.83 8.12 12.82
N GLY A 116 -14.33 9.33 12.54
CA GLY A 116 -14.56 10.31 13.59
C GLY A 116 -15.93 10.09 14.21
N GLY A 117 -16.02 10.14 15.54
CA GLY A 117 -17.29 10.04 16.27
C GLY A 117 -18.12 11.33 16.33
N GLY A 118 -17.56 12.48 15.91
CA GLY A 118 -18.19 13.78 16.12
C GLY A 118 -19.16 14.24 15.01
N PRO A 119 -20.30 14.88 15.36
CA PRO A 119 -21.18 15.55 14.40
C PRO A 119 -20.49 16.77 13.75
N TRP A 120 -20.95 17.10 12.55
CA TRP A 120 -20.43 18.17 11.69
C TRP A 120 -20.73 19.58 12.23
N PRO A 121 -19.79 20.56 12.21
CA PRO A 121 -20.09 21.95 12.54
C PRO A 121 -20.79 22.68 11.37
N PRO A 122 -21.87 23.46 11.60
CA PRO A 122 -22.52 24.22 10.54
C PRO A 122 -21.56 25.25 9.90
N ARG A 123 -21.80 25.54 8.63
CA ARG A 123 -21.01 26.48 7.80
C ARG A 123 -21.36 27.92 8.12
#